data_AF-A0AAV4NHN3-F1
#
_entry.id   AF-A0AAV4NHN3-F1
#
_cell.length_a   1.000
_cell.length_b   1.000
_cell.length_c   1.000
_cell.angle_alpha   90.00
_cell.angle_beta   90.00
_cell.angle_gamma   90.00
#
_symmetry.space_group_name_H-M   'P 1'
#
loop_
_entity.id
_entity.type
_entity.pdbx_description
1 polymer ?
#
loop_
_entity_poly.entity_id
_entity_poly.type
_entity_poly.pdbx_seq_one_letter_code
_entity_poly.pdbx_strand_id
1 'polypeptide(L)'
;MAVLDYLSLDLLKTIVVLCLTWLLLYWRKIFQNLPPGPWGIPYFGYYPFVSVQSHIDFARLAKNMGKSLVLEVSEEFIGRPIESNLVEWISDGLGISQEEGPSWKEHRRYFLHTVKNFGFGKLEIEETIHEEIKILKEDLFKTKTQPTDINFHVQYAMNSVIAQIIFCQEI
;
A
#
# COMPACT_ATOMS: atom_id res chain seq x y z
N MET A 1 44.85 -36.16 16.80
CA MET A 1 43.88 -35.62 15.83
C MET A 1 42.50 -35.48 16.48
N ALA A 2 41.87 -36.54 17.00
CA ALA A 2 40.54 -36.49 17.63
C ALA A 2 40.32 -35.46 18.76
N VAL A 3 41.31 -35.20 19.62
CA VAL A 3 41.19 -34.22 20.73
C VAL A 3 41.13 -32.78 20.24
N LEU A 4 41.84 -32.46 19.16
CA LEU A 4 41.82 -31.12 18.54
C LEU A 4 40.48 -30.87 17.81
N ASP A 5 39.91 -31.93 17.22
CA ASP A 5 38.59 -31.87 16.58
C ASP A 5 37.44 -31.74 17.60
N TYR A 6 37.60 -32.34 18.79
CA TYR A 6 36.62 -32.21 19.88
C TYR A 6 36.62 -30.80 20.48
N LEU A 7 37.81 -30.22 20.69
CA LEU A 7 37.98 -28.88 21.23
C LEU A 7 37.44 -27.80 20.28
N SER A 8 37.63 -27.97 18.96
CA SER A 8 37.12 -27.04 17.95
C SER A 8 35.59 -27.09 17.84
N LEU A 9 34.99 -28.27 17.99
CA LEU A 9 33.54 -28.45 17.97
C LEU A 9 32.84 -27.81 19.19
N ASP A 10 33.42 -27.92 20.38
CA ASP A 10 32.86 -27.31 21.59
C ASP A 10 33.02 -25.78 21.61
N LEU A 11 34.13 -25.26 21.08
CA LEU A 11 34.30 -23.83 20.84
C LEU A 11 33.25 -23.30 19.85
N LEU A 12 32.99 -24.03 18.76
CA LEU A 12 31.97 -23.64 17.79
C LEU A 12 30.57 -23.60 18.40
N LYS A 13 30.19 -24.62 19.19
CA LYS A 13 28.89 -24.66 19.88
C LYS A 13 28.71 -23.49 20.84
N THR A 14 29.73 -23.17 21.63
CA THR A 14 29.65 -22.04 22.58
C THR A 14 29.50 -20.71 21.87
N ILE A 15 30.23 -20.49 20.76
CA ILE A 15 30.07 -19.30 19.92
C ILE A 15 28.64 -19.23 19.36
N VAL A 16 28.11 -20.33 18.83
CA VAL A 16 26.74 -20.39 18.30
C VAL A 16 25.71 -20.06 19.39
N VAL A 17 25.84 -20.61 20.61
CA VAL A 17 24.94 -20.33 21.73
C VAL A 17 25.03 -18.87 22.16
N LEU A 18 26.22 -18.27 22.19
CA LEU A 18 26.39 -16.85 22.48
C LEU A 18 25.77 -15.97 21.40
N CYS A 19 25.95 -16.32 20.12
CA CYS A 19 25.30 -15.61 19.01
C CYS A 19 23.77 -15.73 19.08
N LEU A 20 23.24 -16.92 19.38
CA LEU A 20 21.78 -17.14 19.50
C LEU A 20 21.19 -16.39 20.70
N THR A 21 21.87 -16.39 21.85
CA THR A 21 21.38 -15.66 23.04
C THR A 21 21.45 -14.15 22.82
N TRP A 22 22.53 -13.63 22.21
CA TRP A 22 22.61 -12.22 21.82
C TRP A 22 21.52 -11.84 20.80
N LEU A 23 21.28 -12.68 19.80
CA LEU A 23 20.19 -12.51 18.83
C LEU A 23 18.84 -12.47 19.53
N LEU A 24 18.54 -13.42 20.42
CA LEU A 24 17.27 -13.44 21.17
C LEU A 24 17.08 -12.19 22.04
N LEU A 25 18.13 -11.71 22.71
CA LEU A 25 18.08 -10.48 23.51
C LEU A 25 17.90 -9.23 22.65
N TYR A 26 18.60 -9.16 21.51
CA TYR A 26 18.44 -8.10 20.53
C TYR A 26 17.00 -8.06 19.99
N TRP A 27 16.47 -9.23 19.61
CA TRP A 27 15.08 -9.40 19.15
C TRP A 27 14.07 -9.02 20.23
N ARG A 28 14.28 -9.41 21.49
CA ARG A 28 13.43 -9.01 22.62
C ARG A 28 13.40 -7.49 22.81
N LYS A 29 14.54 -6.81 22.68
CA LYS A 29 14.63 -5.34 22.80
C LYS A 29 13.85 -4.63 21.69
N ILE A 30 13.84 -5.17 20.47
CA ILE A 30 13.06 -4.62 19.34
C ILE A 30 11.56 -4.63 19.63
N PHE A 31 11.03 -5.76 20.14
CA PHE A 31 9.59 -5.90 20.40
C PHE A 31 9.09 -5.23 21.69
N GLN A 32 9.97 -4.72 22.55
CA GLN A 32 9.56 -4.03 23.78
C GLN A 32 8.99 -2.62 23.54
N ASN A 33 9.36 -1.96 22.45
CA ASN A 33 8.93 -0.59 22.14
C ASN A 33 7.80 -0.51 21.11
N LEU A 34 7.28 -1.66 20.68
CA LEU A 34 6.24 -1.78 19.67
C LEU A 34 4.89 -2.07 20.34
N PRO A 35 3.76 -1.73 19.70
CA PRO A 35 2.44 -2.12 20.19
C PRO A 35 2.37 -3.64 20.37
N PRO A 36 1.55 -4.14 21.30
CA PRO A 36 1.42 -5.56 21.53
C PRO A 36 1.02 -6.26 20.22
N GLY A 37 1.79 -7.29 19.85
CA GLY A 37 1.73 -8.00 18.56
C GLY A 37 1.90 -9.51 18.75
N PRO A 38 1.34 -10.36 17.87
CA PRO A 38 1.77 -11.76 17.81
C PRO A 38 3.27 -11.81 17.52
N TRP A 39 3.97 -12.74 18.13
CA TRP A 39 5.41 -12.87 17.94
C TRP A 39 5.75 -13.32 16.51
N GLY A 40 6.71 -12.64 15.89
CA GLY A 40 7.23 -12.97 14.56
C GLY A 40 8.60 -13.63 14.62
N ILE A 41 8.91 -14.45 13.61
CA ILE A 41 10.21 -15.13 13.47
C ILE A 41 11.28 -14.10 13.05
N PRO A 42 12.55 -14.30 13.46
CA PRO A 42 13.66 -13.54 12.94
C PRO A 42 13.67 -13.36 11.42
N TYR A 43 13.92 -12.13 10.95
CA TYR A 43 13.95 -11.68 9.54
C TYR A 43 12.63 -11.75 8.76
N PHE A 44 11.82 -12.80 8.94
CA PHE A 44 10.56 -12.99 8.20
C PHE A 44 9.34 -12.40 8.91
N GLY A 45 9.48 -12.02 10.18
CA GLY A 45 8.38 -11.53 10.98
C GLY A 45 7.24 -12.55 11.04
N TYR A 46 6.01 -12.07 10.86
CA TYR A 46 4.83 -12.91 10.85
C TYR A 46 4.50 -13.49 9.45
N TYR A 47 5.31 -13.17 8.42
CA TYR A 47 5.04 -13.53 7.02
C TYR A 47 4.74 -15.01 6.77
N PRO A 48 5.46 -15.99 7.35
CA PRO A 48 5.19 -17.42 7.11
C PRO A 48 3.82 -17.90 7.63
N PHE A 49 3.16 -17.10 8.47
CA PHE A 49 1.86 -17.40 9.07
C PHE A 49 0.72 -16.58 8.45
N VAL A 50 1.02 -15.71 7.48
CA VAL A 50 0.02 -14.92 6.73
C VAL A 50 -0.43 -15.74 5.52
N SER A 51 -1.73 -15.93 5.39
CA SER A 51 -2.33 -16.60 4.23
C SER A 51 -2.34 -15.69 3.00
N VAL A 52 -2.70 -16.24 1.84
CA VAL A 52 -2.92 -15.46 0.61
C VAL A 52 -3.97 -14.35 0.83
N GLN A 53 -4.93 -14.56 1.74
CA GLN A 53 -5.91 -13.56 2.14
C GLN A 53 -5.38 -12.67 3.28
N SER A 54 -4.25 -12.00 3.06
CA SER A 54 -3.55 -11.20 4.08
C SER A 54 -4.48 -10.18 4.77
N HIS A 55 -5.36 -9.52 4.00
CA HIS A 55 -6.30 -8.53 4.52
C HIS A 55 -7.28 -9.10 5.58
N ILE A 56 -7.67 -10.38 5.46
CA ILE A 56 -8.56 -11.02 6.44
C ILE A 56 -7.77 -11.41 7.69
N ASP A 57 -6.55 -11.92 7.52
CA ASP A 57 -5.70 -12.29 8.65
C ASP A 57 -5.35 -11.07 9.50
N PHE A 58 -4.98 -9.95 8.87
CA PHE A 58 -4.75 -8.69 9.57
C PHE A 58 -6.02 -8.16 10.26
N ALA A 59 -7.19 -8.28 9.62
CA ALA A 59 -8.46 -7.89 10.26
C ALA A 59 -8.78 -8.75 11.50
N ARG A 60 -8.53 -10.07 11.45
CA ARG A 60 -8.70 -10.97 12.60
C ARG A 60 -7.71 -10.64 13.71
N LEU A 61 -6.46 -10.37 13.37
CA LEU A 61 -5.44 -9.94 14.33
C LEU A 61 -5.86 -8.62 14.99
N ALA A 62 -6.24 -7.60 14.23
CA ALA A 62 -6.70 -6.32 14.77
C ALA A 62 -7.88 -6.49 15.74
N LYS A 63 -8.83 -7.38 15.42
CA LYS A 63 -9.97 -7.70 16.31
C LYS A 63 -9.52 -8.33 17.63
N ASN A 64 -8.56 -9.24 17.59
CA ASN A 64 -8.08 -9.97 18.76
C ASN A 64 -7.16 -9.13 19.66
N MET A 65 -6.42 -8.17 19.09
CA MET A 65 -5.43 -7.36 19.81
C MET A 65 -6.02 -6.11 20.47
N GLY A 66 -7.32 -5.83 20.25
CA GLY A 66 -8.00 -4.67 20.81
C GLY A 66 -7.55 -3.33 20.20
N LYS A 67 -8.16 -2.23 20.65
CA LYS A 67 -7.96 -0.87 20.12
C LYS A 67 -6.52 -0.34 20.17
N SER A 68 -5.56 -1.05 20.78
CA SER A 68 -4.17 -0.59 20.90
C SER A 68 -3.40 -0.58 19.58
N LEU A 69 -3.94 -1.15 18.50
CA LEU A 69 -3.35 -1.05 17.16
C LEU A 69 -3.76 0.26 16.45
N VAL A 70 -4.84 0.91 16.90
CA VAL A 70 -5.31 2.19 16.34
C VAL A 70 -4.72 3.30 17.20
N LEU A 71 -3.49 3.66 16.87
CA LEU A 71 -2.78 4.77 17.49
C LEU A 71 -3.45 6.09 17.09
N GLU A 72 -3.93 6.82 18.09
CA GLU A 72 -4.46 8.18 18.02
C GLU A 72 -3.30 9.17 17.80
N VAL A 73 -2.59 9.07 16.67
CA VAL A 73 -1.50 9.99 16.32
C VAL A 73 -1.58 10.36 14.85
N SER A 74 -2.55 11.20 14.48
CA SER A 74 -2.85 11.51 13.08
C SER A 74 -1.70 12.17 12.31
N GLU A 75 -0.80 12.87 12.98
CA GLU A 75 0.30 13.60 12.31
C GLU A 75 1.52 12.72 12.02
N GLU A 76 1.78 11.70 12.84
CA GLU A 76 2.90 10.76 12.63
C GLU A 76 2.66 9.79 11.47
N PHE A 77 1.39 9.57 11.08
CA PHE A 77 1.01 8.69 9.95
C PHE A 77 0.79 9.44 8.62
N ILE A 78 1.23 10.69 8.50
CA ILE A 78 1.14 11.45 7.23
C ILE A 78 2.21 10.96 6.22
N GLY A 79 3.27 10.33 6.72
CA GLY A 79 4.37 9.83 5.90
C GLY A 79 3.97 8.70 4.96
N ARG A 80 4.79 8.50 3.94
CA ARG A 80 4.68 7.44 2.94
C ARG A 80 5.83 6.49 3.15
N PRO A 81 5.56 5.20 3.38
CA PRO A 81 6.64 4.24 3.41
C PRO A 81 7.30 4.25 2.02
N ILE A 82 8.62 4.38 2.01
CA ILE A 82 9.46 4.18 0.83
C ILE A 82 9.44 2.66 0.57
N GLU A 83 8.32 2.18 0.06
CA GLU A 83 8.18 0.82 -0.42
C GLU A 83 8.64 0.84 -1.86
N SER A 84 9.64 0.00 -2.17
CA SER A 84 10.12 -0.31 -3.52
C SER A 84 9.02 -0.99 -4.35
N ASN A 85 7.92 -0.28 -4.54
CA ASN A 85 6.73 -0.69 -5.26
C ASN A 85 6.87 -0.21 -6.71
N LEU A 86 6.03 -0.77 -7.57
CA LEU A 86 6.07 -0.46 -9.00
C LEU A 86 5.95 1.05 -9.28
N VAL A 87 5.20 1.77 -8.45
CA VAL A 87 4.96 3.20 -8.64
C VAL A 87 6.22 4.01 -8.34
N GLU A 88 6.93 3.71 -7.23
CA GLU A 88 8.22 4.33 -6.91
C GLU A 88 9.24 4.10 -8.03
N TRP A 89 9.33 2.88 -8.55
CA TRP A 89 10.26 2.55 -9.64
C TRP A 89 9.97 3.31 -10.94
N ILE A 90 8.70 3.53 -11.27
CA ILE A 90 8.31 4.27 -12.48
C ILE A 90 8.49 5.78 -12.30
N SER A 91 8.28 6.29 -11.08
CA SER A 91 8.29 7.73 -10.82
C SER A 91 9.59 8.26 -10.21
N ASP A 92 10.59 7.40 -9.96
CA ASP A 92 11.80 7.72 -9.18
C ASP A 92 11.46 8.38 -7.83
N GLY A 93 10.37 7.94 -7.20
CA GLY A 93 9.85 8.51 -5.96
C GLY A 93 9.21 9.90 -6.10
N LEU A 94 9.04 10.41 -7.33
CA LEU A 94 8.41 11.70 -7.61
C LEU A 94 6.89 11.60 -7.71
N GLY A 95 6.23 12.76 -7.63
CA GLY A 95 4.80 12.94 -7.83
C GLY A 95 3.95 12.89 -6.56
N ILE A 96 2.67 13.17 -6.74
CA ILE A 96 1.72 13.39 -5.64
C ILE A 96 1.51 12.15 -4.78
N SER A 97 1.82 10.93 -5.24
CA SER A 97 1.64 9.67 -4.49
C SER A 97 2.88 9.18 -3.74
N GLN A 98 4.09 9.54 -4.18
CA GLN A 98 5.35 9.04 -3.61
C GLN A 98 6.15 10.10 -2.82
N GLU A 99 6.09 11.39 -3.20
CA GLU A 99 6.88 12.43 -2.53
C GLU A 99 6.43 12.69 -1.09
N GLU A 100 7.37 13.18 -0.27
CA GLU A 100 7.13 13.65 1.10
C GLU A 100 7.56 15.11 1.30
N GLY A 101 7.15 15.68 2.43
CA GLY A 101 7.61 17.00 2.87
C GLY A 101 6.95 18.18 2.12
N PRO A 102 7.65 19.34 2.02
CA PRO A 102 7.11 20.54 1.40
C PRO A 102 6.72 20.36 -0.08
N SER A 103 7.53 19.65 -0.87
CA SER A 103 7.28 19.40 -2.30
C SER A 103 5.94 18.68 -2.52
N TRP A 104 5.66 17.65 -1.73
CA TRP A 104 4.36 16.98 -1.77
C TRP A 104 3.19 17.93 -1.48
N LYS A 105 3.32 18.80 -0.46
CA LYS A 105 2.27 19.78 -0.11
C LYS A 105 2.03 20.76 -1.24
N GLU A 106 3.09 21.20 -1.92
CA GLU A 106 3.02 22.10 -3.06
C GLU A 106 2.38 21.43 -4.28
N HIS A 107 2.87 20.26 -4.68
CA HIS A 107 2.33 19.49 -5.80
C HIS A 107 0.86 19.12 -5.59
N ARG A 108 0.49 18.65 -4.39
CA ARG A 108 -0.91 18.36 -4.04
C ARG A 108 -1.79 19.60 -4.12
N ARG A 109 -1.32 20.73 -3.59
CA ARG A 109 -2.08 22.00 -3.60
C ARG A 109 -2.28 22.51 -5.02
N TYR A 110 -1.20 22.52 -5.81
CA TYR A 110 -1.24 22.93 -7.22
C TYR A 110 -2.22 22.05 -8.00
N PHE A 111 -2.08 20.72 -7.92
CA PHE A 111 -2.97 19.78 -8.62
C PHE A 111 -4.43 19.96 -8.24
N LEU A 112 -4.75 19.98 -6.93
CA LEU A 112 -6.13 20.15 -6.46
C LEU A 112 -6.73 21.49 -6.89
N HIS A 113 -5.93 22.54 -6.91
CA HIS A 113 -6.37 23.85 -7.41
C HIS A 113 -6.64 23.80 -8.92
N THR A 114 -5.74 23.21 -9.69
CA THR A 114 -5.86 23.08 -11.15
C THR A 114 -7.08 22.25 -11.55
N VAL A 115 -7.28 21.04 -10.99
CA VAL A 115 -8.44 20.21 -11.34
C VAL A 115 -9.77 20.87 -10.94
N LYS A 116 -9.81 21.60 -9.83
CA LYS A 116 -11.00 22.39 -9.44
C LYS A 116 -11.30 23.51 -10.43
N ASN A 117 -10.28 24.16 -10.98
CA ASN A 117 -10.48 25.17 -12.00
C ASN A 117 -11.09 24.56 -13.27
N PHE A 118 -10.72 23.33 -13.62
CA PHE A 118 -11.28 22.55 -14.72
C PHE A 118 -12.62 21.84 -14.41
N GLY A 119 -13.31 22.22 -13.33
CA GLY A 119 -14.66 21.71 -13.06
C GLY A 119 -14.74 20.50 -12.15
N PHE A 120 -13.61 19.95 -11.68
CA PHE A 120 -13.65 18.86 -10.69
C PHE A 120 -14.36 19.31 -9.41
N GLY A 121 -15.45 18.63 -9.07
CA GLY A 121 -16.30 18.96 -7.92
C GLY A 121 -17.25 20.14 -8.14
N LYS A 122 -17.46 20.57 -9.39
CA LYS A 122 -18.49 21.54 -9.79
C LYS A 122 -19.55 20.87 -10.68
N LEU A 123 -20.55 21.61 -11.14
CA LEU A 123 -21.64 21.07 -11.97
C LEU A 123 -21.20 20.72 -13.39
N GLU A 124 -20.17 21.40 -13.92
CA GLU A 124 -19.69 21.20 -15.28
C GLU A 124 -19.24 19.75 -15.52
N ILE A 125 -18.66 19.08 -14.51
CA ILE A 125 -18.24 17.67 -14.63
C ILE A 125 -19.42 16.69 -14.55
N GLU A 126 -20.56 17.09 -13.99
CA GLU A 126 -21.76 16.25 -13.93
C GLU A 126 -22.33 16.01 -15.33
N GLU A 127 -22.25 17.02 -16.20
CA GLU A 127 -22.65 16.92 -17.60
C GLU A 127 -21.76 15.91 -18.35
N THR A 128 -20.44 16.03 -18.23
CA THR A 128 -19.47 15.06 -18.74
C THR A 128 -19.76 13.64 -18.27
N ILE A 129 -20.00 13.44 -16.96
CA ILE A 129 -20.32 12.13 -16.41
C ILE A 129 -21.63 11.59 -17.01
N HIS A 130 -22.65 12.43 -17.16
CA HIS A 130 -23.90 12.04 -17.78
C HIS A 130 -23.73 11.64 -19.25
N GLU A 131 -22.89 12.34 -20.00
CA GLU A 131 -22.58 12.00 -21.40
C GLU A 131 -21.88 10.66 -21.51
N GLU A 132 -20.84 10.42 -20.68
CA GLU A 132 -20.14 9.14 -20.64
C GLU A 132 -21.07 7.98 -20.20
N ILE A 133 -22.01 8.24 -19.28
CA ILE A 133 -23.04 7.25 -18.91
C ILE A 133 -23.98 6.95 -20.08
N LYS A 134 -24.35 7.94 -20.91
CA LYS A 134 -25.16 7.70 -22.11
C LYS A 134 -24.41 6.82 -23.10
N ILE A 135 -23.13 7.11 -23.36
CA ILE A 135 -22.26 6.31 -24.23
C ILE A 135 -22.16 4.87 -23.70
N LEU A 136 -21.85 4.71 -22.41
CA LEU A 136 -21.81 3.42 -21.72
C LEU A 136 -23.11 2.63 -21.92
N LYS A 137 -24.26 3.28 -21.71
CA LYS A 137 -25.57 2.68 -21.89
C LYS A 137 -25.79 2.21 -23.32
N GLU A 138 -25.48 3.05 -24.31
CA GLU A 138 -25.61 2.70 -25.73
C GLU A 138 -24.74 1.50 -26.12
N ASP A 139 -23.50 1.44 -25.63
CA ASP A 139 -22.59 0.34 -25.91
C ASP A 139 -23.06 -0.98 -25.30
N LEU A 140 -23.66 -0.94 -24.10
CA LEU A 140 -24.30 -2.10 -23.48
C LEU A 140 -25.57 -2.55 -24.25
N PHE A 141 -26.31 -1.63 -24.87
CA PHE A 141 -27.45 -2.00 -25.70
C PHE A 141 -27.03 -2.61 -27.05
N LYS A 142 -25.92 -2.16 -27.63
CA LYS A 142 -25.36 -2.71 -28.88
C LYS A 142 -24.94 -4.17 -28.74
N THR A 143 -24.58 -4.62 -27.55
CA THR A 143 -24.14 -6.00 -27.29
C THR A 143 -25.27 -7.04 -27.32
N LYS A 144 -26.53 -6.64 -27.56
CA LYS A 144 -27.69 -7.51 -27.84
C LYS A 144 -27.74 -8.77 -26.98
N THR A 145 -27.66 -8.61 -25.66
CA THR A 145 -27.73 -9.67 -24.63
C THR A 145 -26.62 -10.72 -24.63
N GLN A 146 -25.51 -10.48 -25.35
CA GLN A 146 -24.35 -11.35 -25.24
C GLN A 146 -23.65 -11.17 -23.89
N PRO A 147 -23.08 -12.24 -23.30
CA PRO A 147 -22.26 -12.12 -22.11
C PRO A 147 -21.11 -11.16 -22.38
N THR A 148 -21.11 -10.03 -21.67
CA THR A 148 -20.16 -8.93 -21.87
C THR A 148 -19.50 -8.59 -20.54
N ASP A 149 -18.21 -8.30 -20.55
CA ASP A 149 -17.51 -7.86 -19.35
C ASP A 149 -17.83 -6.39 -19.04
N ILE A 150 -18.68 -6.19 -18.04
CA ILE A 150 -19.10 -4.86 -17.57
C ILE A 150 -17.90 -4.06 -17.04
N ASN A 151 -16.89 -4.73 -16.47
CA ASN A 151 -15.73 -4.03 -15.91
C ASN A 151 -15.00 -3.22 -16.98
N PHE A 152 -14.86 -3.77 -18.18
CA PHE A 152 -14.23 -3.07 -19.29
C PHE A 152 -14.97 -1.77 -19.62
N HIS A 153 -16.30 -1.84 -19.76
CA HIS A 153 -17.12 -0.67 -20.09
C HIS A 153 -17.11 0.40 -19.00
N VAL A 154 -17.16 -0.01 -17.72
CA VAL A 154 -17.10 0.93 -16.60
C VAL A 154 -15.72 1.57 -16.49
N GLN A 155 -14.64 0.79 -16.62
CA GLN A 155 -13.27 1.32 -16.61
C GLN A 155 -13.03 2.29 -17.76
N TYR A 156 -13.58 2.02 -18.94
CA TYR A 156 -13.51 2.93 -20.08
C TYR A 156 -14.18 4.27 -19.74
N ALA A 157 -15.44 4.26 -19.28
CA ALA A 157 -16.15 5.48 -18.90
C ALA A 157 -15.40 6.27 -17.81
N MET A 158 -14.90 5.61 -16.77
CA MET A 158 -14.11 6.24 -15.71
C MET A 158 -12.82 6.90 -16.27
N ASN A 159 -12.09 6.18 -17.11
CA ASN A 159 -10.85 6.68 -17.70
C ASN A 159 -11.10 7.84 -18.67
N SER A 160 -12.20 7.82 -19.43
CA SER A 160 -12.59 8.95 -20.27
C SER A 160 -12.88 10.20 -19.45
N VAL A 161 -13.68 10.10 -18.37
CA VAL A 161 -13.93 11.24 -17.47
C VAL A 161 -12.62 11.79 -16.90
N ILE A 162 -11.72 10.92 -16.42
CA ILE A 162 -10.41 11.33 -15.89
C ILE A 162 -9.56 12.00 -16.98
N ALA A 163 -9.54 11.46 -18.20
CA ALA A 163 -8.81 11.99 -19.33
C ALA A 163 -9.31 13.39 -19.73
N GLN A 164 -10.63 13.62 -19.73
CA GLN A 164 -11.19 14.94 -20.02
C GLN A 164 -10.75 15.99 -18.99
N ILE A 165 -10.71 15.64 -17.69
CA ILE A 165 -10.21 16.55 -16.63
C ILE A 165 -8.72 16.85 -16.81
N ILE A 166 -7.91 15.83 -17.10
CA ILE A 166 -6.45 15.95 -17.15
C ILE A 166 -5.99 16.65 -18.44
N PHE A 167 -6.56 16.27 -19.58
CA PHE A 167 -6.15 16.77 -20.90
C PHE A 167 -6.97 17.96 -21.39
N CYS A 168 -8.01 18.37 -20.65
CA CYS A 168 -8.89 19.49 -21.03
C CYS A 168 -9.45 19.34 -22.45
N GLN A 169 -9.83 18.12 -22.84
CA GLN A 169 -10.45 17.87 -24.14
C GLN A 169 -11.97 18.02 -24.01
N GLU A 170 -12.51 19.08 -24.63
CA GLU A 170 -13.90 19.07 -25.12
C GLU A 170 -13.93 18.14 -26.35
N ILE A 171 -14.75 17.08 -26.30
CA ILE A 171 -15.00 16.17 -27.44
C ILE A 171 -16.28 16.63 -28.14
#